data_AF-A0A7S4C9K4-F1
#
_entry.id   AF-A0A7S4C9K4-F1
#
_cell.length_a   1.000
_cell.length_b   1.000
_cell.length_c   1.000
_cell.angle_alpha   90.00
_cell.angle_beta   90.00
_cell.angle_gamma   90.00
#
_symmetry.space_group_name_H-M   'P 1'
#
loop_
_entity.id
_entity.type
_entity.pdbx_description
1 polymer ?
#
loop_
_entity_poly.entity_id
_entity_poly.type
_entity_poly.pdbx_seq_one_letter_code
_entity_poly.pdbx_strand_id
1 'polypeptide(L)'
;MADHDTPLRHYKDSLKALLHNATYGSQSQRVTSEDPALPRLLQSVEGIVNHGLCEGLTFWDFIQHLESLGDDPALSAVKRVPRVEHYSKEEKSRLWIIYALSHKSLFRSIESINLHADITGAYYEPHAFLQDADQCTLFTST
;
A
#
# COMPACT_ATOMS: atom_id res chain seq x y z
N MET A 1 15.17 16.82 -11.15
CA MET A 1 15.13 15.40 -11.55
C MET A 1 14.90 14.62 -10.27
N ALA A 2 13.66 14.24 -9.98
CA ALA A 2 13.39 13.33 -8.88
C ALA A 2 13.87 11.95 -9.33
N ASP A 3 14.66 11.29 -8.50
CA ASP A 3 15.27 10.00 -8.79
C ASP A 3 14.14 8.94 -8.78
N HIS A 4 13.63 8.59 -9.98
CA HIS A 4 12.42 7.78 -10.16
C HIS A 4 12.56 6.34 -9.60
N ASP A 5 13.78 5.89 -9.32
CA ASP A 5 14.08 4.57 -8.74
C ASP A 5 13.87 4.48 -7.22
N THR A 6 13.70 5.62 -6.54
CA THR A 6 13.78 5.71 -5.08
C THR A 6 12.66 4.94 -4.34
N PRO A 7 11.37 5.08 -4.69
CA PRO A 7 10.27 4.48 -3.92
C PRO A 7 10.24 2.94 -3.99
N LEU A 8 10.39 2.38 -5.19
CA LEU A 8 10.43 0.92 -5.41
C LEU A 8 11.65 0.28 -4.80
N ARG A 9 12.81 0.94 -4.88
CA ARG A 9 14.04 0.44 -4.27
C ARG A 9 13.89 0.36 -2.75
N HIS A 10 13.41 1.42 -2.11
CA HIS A 10 13.17 1.41 -0.66
C HIS A 10 12.14 0.36 -0.22
N TYR A 11 11.07 0.17 -0.99
CA TYR A 11 10.11 -0.89 -0.77
C TYR A 11 10.77 -2.28 -0.86
N LYS A 12 11.50 -2.55 -1.95
CA LYS A 12 12.17 -3.85 -2.17
C LYS A 12 13.23 -4.15 -1.10
N ASP A 13 14.01 -3.15 -0.71
CA ASP A 13 15.03 -3.30 0.34
C ASP A 13 14.37 -3.58 1.71
N SER A 14 13.28 -2.88 2.03
CA SER A 14 12.53 -3.10 3.27
C SER A 14 11.85 -4.46 3.31
N LEU A 15 11.26 -4.90 2.18
CA LEU A 15 10.65 -6.22 2.06
C LEU A 15 11.69 -7.34 2.20
N LYS A 16 12.86 -7.21 1.55
CA LYS A 16 13.98 -8.14 1.69
C LYS A 16 14.47 -8.23 3.13
N ALA A 17 14.62 -7.09 3.82
CA ALA A 17 15.02 -7.07 5.22
C ALA A 17 14.00 -7.80 6.11
N LEU A 18 12.70 -7.55 5.90
CA LEU A 18 11.62 -8.20 6.64
C LEU A 18 11.60 -9.72 6.40
N LEU A 19 11.72 -10.16 5.14
CA LEU A 19 11.79 -11.59 4.78
C LEU A 19 13.04 -12.26 5.35
N HIS A 20 14.19 -11.57 5.31
CA HIS A 20 15.43 -12.06 5.90
C HIS A 20 15.29 -12.22 7.41
N ASN A 21 14.72 -11.24 8.12
CA ASN A 21 14.45 -11.33 9.56
C ASN A 21 13.49 -12.48 9.89
N ALA A 22 12.44 -12.68 9.08
CA ALA A 22 11.48 -13.76 9.27
C ALA A 22 12.07 -15.17 8.99
N THR A 23 13.05 -15.25 8.07
CA THR A 23 13.66 -16.53 7.65
C THR A 23 14.85 -16.93 8.52
N TYR A 24 15.68 -15.96 8.92
CA TYR A 24 16.96 -16.17 9.62
C TYR A 24 16.98 -15.62 11.05
N GLY A 25 15.90 -14.98 11.50
CA GLY A 25 15.65 -14.79 12.92
C GLY A 25 15.62 -16.14 13.64
N SER A 26 15.98 -16.16 14.92
CA SER A 26 16.31 -17.37 15.69
C SER A 26 15.22 -18.45 15.79
N GLN A 27 14.03 -18.23 15.23
CA GLN A 27 13.04 -19.21 14.83
C GLN A 27 12.23 -18.58 13.69
N SER A 28 11.69 -19.39 12.76
CA SER A 28 10.73 -18.98 11.73
C SER A 28 9.49 -18.34 12.38
N GLN A 29 9.62 -17.08 12.77
CA GLN A 29 8.64 -16.33 13.55
C GLN A 29 7.77 -15.53 12.60
N ARG A 30 6.47 -15.45 12.93
CA ARG A 30 5.59 -14.46 12.32
C ARG A 30 6.17 -13.08 12.57
N VAL A 31 6.21 -12.23 11.54
CA VAL A 31 6.55 -10.82 11.67
C VAL A 31 5.60 -10.19 12.70
N THR A 32 6.16 -9.62 13.77
CA THR A 32 5.41 -8.92 14.82
C THR A 32 5.58 -7.41 14.68
N SER A 33 4.82 -6.64 15.45
CA SER A 33 4.97 -5.18 15.55
C SER A 33 6.35 -4.73 16.06
N GLU A 34 7.14 -5.65 16.63
CA GLU A 34 8.48 -5.38 17.16
C GLU A 34 9.58 -5.51 16.09
N ASP A 35 9.26 -6.00 14.88
CA ASP A 35 10.24 -6.10 13.79
C ASP A 35 10.64 -4.69 13.32
N PRO A 36 11.92 -4.30 13.42
CA PRO A 36 12.38 -2.96 13.01
C PRO A 36 12.27 -2.72 11.49
N ALA A 37 12.11 -3.76 10.67
CA ALA A 37 11.84 -3.61 9.24
C ALA A 37 10.37 -3.28 8.93
N LEU A 38 9.42 -3.60 9.83
CA LEU A 38 8.00 -3.40 9.58
C LEU A 38 7.62 -1.91 9.43
N PRO A 39 8.03 -0.98 10.31
CA PRO A 39 7.73 0.44 10.12
C PRO A 39 8.28 1.00 8.81
N ARG A 40 9.48 0.56 8.38
CA ARG A 40 10.09 0.97 7.11
C ARG A 40 9.33 0.46 5.90
N LEU A 41 8.84 -0.78 5.97
CA LEU A 41 7.98 -1.36 4.94
C LEU A 41 6.65 -0.58 4.86
N LEU A 42 6.00 -0.34 6.00
CA LEU A 42 4.75 0.44 6.05
C LEU A 42 4.94 1.84 5.47
N GLN A 43 6.01 2.53 5.84
CA GLN A 43 6.35 3.86 5.31
C GLN A 43 6.62 3.81 3.80
N SER A 44 7.28 2.77 3.30
CA SER A 44 7.55 2.61 1.87
C SER A 44 6.26 2.40 1.08
N VAL A 45 5.35 1.56 1.59
CA VAL A 45 4.04 1.35 0.96
C VAL A 45 3.18 2.62 1.04
N GLU A 46 3.17 3.31 2.19
CA GLU A 46 2.48 4.60 2.34
C GLU A 46 3.02 5.64 1.35
N GLY A 47 4.35 5.68 1.16
CA GLY A 47 4.99 6.54 0.15
C GLY A 47 4.56 6.20 -1.28
N ILE A 48 4.46 4.91 -1.62
CA ILE A 48 4.01 4.46 -2.95
C ILE A 48 2.56 4.86 -3.19
N VAL A 49 1.64 4.54 -2.27
CA VAL A 49 0.20 4.78 -2.49
C VAL A 49 -0.16 6.26 -2.44
N ASN A 50 0.65 7.11 -1.81
CA ASN A 50 0.45 8.57 -1.80
C ASN A 50 1.29 9.30 -2.86
N HIS A 51 2.15 8.61 -3.62
CA HIS A 51 3.01 9.26 -4.61
C HIS A 51 2.19 9.85 -5.75
N GLY A 52 2.22 11.18 -5.87
CA GLY A 52 1.47 11.92 -6.87
C GLY A 52 -0.03 11.97 -6.59
N LEU A 53 -0.49 11.72 -5.35
CA LEU A 53 -1.88 11.97 -4.96
C LEU A 53 -2.17 13.47 -4.99
N CYS A 54 -3.29 13.89 -5.58
CA CYS A 54 -3.65 15.30 -5.69
C CYS A 54 -3.85 15.95 -4.30
N GLU A 55 -3.54 17.26 -4.21
CA GLU A 55 -3.62 18.01 -2.96
C GLU A 55 -5.04 18.00 -2.36
N GLY A 56 -5.12 17.81 -1.05
CA GLY A 56 -6.39 17.78 -0.31
C GLY A 56 -7.15 16.45 -0.38
N LEU A 57 -6.65 15.47 -1.12
CA LEU A 57 -7.17 14.09 -1.14
C LEU A 57 -6.34 13.17 -0.25
N THR A 58 -6.94 12.06 0.15
CA THR A 58 -6.26 10.97 0.87
C THR A 58 -6.37 9.66 0.10
N PHE A 59 -5.44 8.74 0.31
CA PHE A 59 -5.54 7.39 -0.25
C PHE A 59 -6.86 6.71 0.15
N TRP A 60 -7.38 7.01 1.35
CA TRP A 60 -8.69 6.51 1.79
C TRP A 60 -9.84 7.02 0.93
N ASP A 61 -9.83 8.29 0.50
CA ASP A 61 -10.86 8.83 -0.41
C ASP A 61 -10.88 8.09 -1.75
N PHE A 62 -9.69 7.77 -2.26
CA PHE A 62 -9.52 7.02 -3.49
C PHE A 62 -10.02 5.58 -3.35
N ILE A 63 -9.52 4.83 -2.35
CA ILE A 63 -9.85 3.40 -2.22
C ILE A 63 -11.34 3.17 -1.92
N GLN A 64 -11.99 4.10 -1.21
CA GLN A 64 -13.44 4.07 -0.99
C GLN A 64 -14.24 4.24 -2.30
N HIS A 65 -13.77 5.08 -3.22
CA HIS A 65 -14.41 5.21 -4.52
C HIS A 65 -14.20 3.94 -5.36
N LEU A 66 -12.99 3.39 -5.34
CA LEU A 66 -12.65 2.16 -6.06
C LEU A 66 -13.53 0.96 -5.65
N GLU A 67 -13.90 0.86 -4.37
CA GLU A 67 -14.78 -0.19 -3.85
C GLU A 67 -16.13 -0.29 -4.57
N SER A 68 -16.64 0.83 -5.08
CA SER A 68 -17.89 0.83 -5.84
C SER A 68 -17.81 -0.01 -7.12
N LEU A 69 -16.60 -0.34 -7.58
CA LEU A 69 -16.33 -1.14 -8.76
C LEU A 69 -15.90 -2.59 -8.46
N GLY A 70 -15.60 -2.95 -7.21
CA GLY A 70 -15.13 -4.28 -6.86
C GLY A 70 -14.84 -4.47 -5.37
N ASP A 71 -14.77 -5.73 -4.93
CA ASP A 71 -14.50 -6.06 -3.53
C ASP A 71 -12.98 -6.03 -3.26
N ASP A 72 -12.50 -4.99 -2.58
CA ASP A 72 -11.16 -4.96 -1.99
C ASP A 72 -11.23 -5.54 -0.56
N PRO A 73 -10.61 -6.71 -0.29
CA PRO A 73 -10.73 -7.38 0.99
C PRO A 73 -10.08 -6.60 2.13
N ALA A 74 -9.07 -5.78 1.87
CA ALA A 74 -8.42 -4.96 2.89
C ALA A 74 -9.32 -3.80 3.30
N LEU A 75 -10.01 -3.15 2.36
CA LEU A 75 -10.99 -2.11 2.62
C LEU A 75 -12.20 -2.64 3.40
N SER A 76 -12.75 -3.77 2.95
CA SER A 76 -13.82 -4.49 3.65
C SER A 76 -13.43 -4.83 5.09
N ALA A 77 -12.17 -5.17 5.35
CA ALA A 77 -11.65 -5.45 6.69
C ALA A 77 -11.50 -4.17 7.54
N VAL A 78 -10.97 -3.08 6.98
CA VAL A 78 -10.83 -1.80 7.70
C VAL A 78 -12.19 -1.29 8.19
N LYS A 79 -13.24 -1.38 7.35
CA LYS A 79 -14.60 -0.98 7.73
C LYS A 79 -15.19 -1.75 8.91
N ARG A 80 -14.66 -2.93 9.22
CA ARG A 80 -15.10 -3.77 10.35
C ARG A 80 -14.29 -3.51 11.64
N VAL A 81 -13.27 -2.64 11.58
CA VAL A 81 -12.50 -2.25 12.76
C VAL A 81 -13.44 -1.51 13.74
N PRO A 82 -13.48 -1.90 15.03
CA PRO A 82 -14.31 -1.20 16.00
C PRO A 82 -13.97 0.28 16.04
N ARG A 83 -14.99 1.14 16.01
CA ARG A 83 -14.86 2.61 16.08
C ARG A 83 -14.11 3.23 14.90
N VAL A 84 -13.94 2.52 13.78
CA VAL A 84 -13.24 3.04 12.60
C VAL A 84 -13.83 4.36 12.10
N GLU A 85 -15.11 4.62 12.32
CA GLU A 85 -15.78 5.89 12.01
C GLU A 85 -15.09 7.10 12.64
N HIS A 86 -14.46 6.94 13.81
CA HIS A 86 -13.74 8.00 14.53
C HIS A 86 -12.29 8.19 14.07
N TYR A 87 -11.77 7.29 13.23
CA TYR A 87 -10.40 7.36 12.75
C TYR A 87 -10.30 8.40 11.63
N SER A 88 -9.17 9.11 11.57
CA SER A 88 -8.84 10.00 10.47
C SER A 88 -8.72 9.21 9.16
N LYS A 89 -8.80 9.90 8.01
CA LYS A 89 -8.66 9.25 6.71
C LYS A 89 -7.24 8.68 6.52
N GLU A 90 -6.24 9.35 7.05
CA GLU A 90 -4.84 8.91 7.08
C GLU A 90 -4.69 7.65 7.95
N GLU A 91 -5.34 7.62 9.12
CA GLU A 91 -5.34 6.44 9.98
C GLU A 91 -6.02 5.24 9.29
N LYS A 92 -7.13 5.47 8.59
CA LYS A 92 -7.82 4.44 7.79
C LYS A 92 -6.95 3.95 6.62
N SER A 93 -6.22 4.85 5.95
CA SER A 93 -5.25 4.52 4.90
C SER A 93 -4.15 3.60 5.43
N ARG A 94 -3.59 3.91 6.61
CA ARG A 94 -2.56 3.08 7.25
C ARG A 94 -3.11 1.72 7.67
N LEU A 95 -4.32 1.67 8.22
CA LEU A 95 -4.99 0.41 8.54
C LEU A 95 -5.15 -0.45 7.29
N TRP A 96 -5.54 0.14 6.16
CA TRP A 96 -5.64 -0.59 4.90
C TRP A 96 -4.31 -1.23 4.51
N ILE A 97 -3.20 -0.48 4.59
CA ILE A 97 -1.84 -1.00 4.28
C ILE A 97 -1.49 -2.17 5.20
N ILE A 98 -1.73 -2.02 6.51
CA ILE A 98 -1.46 -3.06 7.50
C ILE A 98 -2.28 -4.32 7.19
N TYR A 99 -3.57 -4.17 6.87
CA TYR A 99 -4.44 -5.29 6.50
C TYR A 99 -3.97 -5.98 5.22
N ALA A 100 -3.66 -5.20 4.19
CA ALA A 100 -3.22 -5.70 2.89
C ALA A 100 -1.91 -6.51 2.99
N LEU A 101 -0.96 -6.05 3.82
CA LEU A 101 0.27 -6.79 4.13
C LEU A 101 -0.01 -8.04 4.96
N SER A 102 -0.79 -7.92 6.03
CA SER A 102 -1.06 -9.02 6.97
C SER A 102 -1.81 -10.19 6.31
N HIS A 103 -2.60 -9.92 5.27
CA HIS A 103 -3.39 -10.91 4.54
C HIS A 103 -2.80 -11.28 3.18
N LYS A 104 -1.57 -10.83 2.88
CA LYS A 104 -0.88 -11.08 1.60
C LYS A 104 -1.72 -10.65 0.37
N SER A 105 -2.55 -9.62 0.53
CA SER A 105 -3.41 -9.10 -0.54
C SER A 105 -2.87 -7.83 -1.19
N LEU A 106 -1.79 -7.23 -0.66
CA LEU A 106 -1.24 -5.96 -1.18
C LEU A 106 -1.02 -5.98 -2.69
N PHE A 107 -0.38 -7.01 -3.24
CA PHE A 107 -0.13 -7.10 -4.69
C PHE A 107 -1.43 -7.15 -5.49
N ARG A 108 -2.35 -8.03 -5.10
CA ARG A 108 -3.65 -8.13 -5.74
C ARG A 108 -4.43 -6.81 -5.68
N SER A 109 -4.35 -6.09 -4.55
CA SER A 109 -5.01 -4.79 -4.39
C SER A 109 -4.39 -3.72 -5.31
N ILE A 110 -3.06 -3.64 -5.42
CA ILE A 110 -2.38 -2.71 -6.34
C ILE A 110 -2.66 -3.07 -7.81
N GLU A 111 -2.69 -4.36 -8.16
CA GLU A 111 -3.11 -4.82 -9.49
C GLU A 111 -4.54 -4.38 -9.81
N SER A 112 -5.47 -4.55 -8.85
CA SER A 112 -6.86 -4.13 -9.03
C SER A 112 -6.99 -2.62 -9.22
N ILE A 113 -6.17 -1.81 -8.53
CA ILE A 113 -6.11 -0.36 -8.72
C ILE A 113 -5.70 -0.02 -10.17
N ASN A 114 -4.69 -0.70 -10.70
CA ASN A 114 -4.19 -0.47 -12.07
C ASN A 114 -5.23 -0.81 -13.15
N LEU A 115 -6.19 -1.70 -12.88
CA LEU A 115 -7.29 -2.00 -13.81
C LEU A 115 -8.30 -0.85 -13.96
N HIS A 116 -8.27 0.14 -13.07
CA HIS A 116 -9.18 1.28 -13.04
C HIS A 116 -8.43 2.61 -13.21
N ALA A 117 -7.60 2.68 -14.26
CA ALA A 117 -6.78 3.85 -14.57
C ALA A 117 -7.60 5.14 -14.77
N ASP A 118 -8.85 5.03 -15.21
CA ASP A 118 -9.80 6.14 -15.34
C ASP A 118 -10.16 6.76 -13.99
N ILE A 119 -10.42 5.94 -12.97
CA ILE A 119 -10.65 6.42 -11.60
C ILE A 119 -9.37 6.93 -10.98
N THR A 120 -8.26 6.19 -11.13
CA THR A 120 -6.96 6.60 -10.58
C THR A 120 -6.56 7.98 -11.12
N GLY A 121 -6.85 8.27 -12.40
CA GLY A 121 -6.66 9.57 -13.05
C GLY A 121 -7.40 10.75 -12.39
N ALA A 122 -8.48 10.49 -11.64
CA ALA A 122 -9.24 11.54 -10.95
C ALA A 122 -8.68 11.92 -9.57
N TYR A 123 -7.82 11.07 -8.99
CA TYR A 123 -7.26 11.25 -7.64
C TYR A 123 -5.76 11.52 -7.65
N TYR A 124 -5.09 11.19 -8.75
CA TYR A 124 -3.65 11.23 -8.87
C TYR A 124 -3.23 12.11 -10.05
N GLU A 125 -2.04 12.67 -9.93
CA GLU A 125 -1.33 13.34 -11.00
C GLU A 125 -0.84 12.31 -12.04
N PRO A 126 -0.65 12.69 -13.32
CA PRO A 126 -0.21 11.77 -14.37
C PRO A 126 1.14 11.08 -14.13
N HIS A 127 1.97 11.63 -13.24
CA HIS A 127 3.28 11.07 -12.86
C HIS A 127 3.22 10.25 -11.57
N ALA A 128 2.03 10.01 -11.03
CA ALA A 128 1.82 9.20 -9.85
C ALA A 128 2.25 7.75 -10.06
N PHE A 129 2.66 7.09 -8.98
CA PHE A 129 3.13 5.71 -9.07
C PHE A 129 2.00 4.78 -9.54
N LEU A 130 0.80 4.97 -8.99
CA LEU A 130 -0.37 4.15 -9.31
C LEU A 130 -0.92 4.38 -10.72
N GLN A 131 -0.47 5.43 -11.42
CA GLN A 131 -0.81 5.65 -12.84
C GLN A 131 0.21 5.04 -13.81
N ASP A 132 1.38 4.65 -13.33
CA ASP A 132 2.41 4.01 -14.15
C ASP A 132 2.24 2.48 -14.08
N ALA A 133 1.61 1.92 -15.13
CA ALA A 133 1.34 0.49 -15.22
C ALA A 133 2.61 -0.37 -15.18
N ASP A 134 3.74 0.13 -15.70
CA ASP A 134 5.02 -0.59 -15.67
C ASP A 134 5.56 -0.64 -14.24
N GLN A 135 5.46 0.46 -13.50
CA GLN A 135 5.88 0.53 -12.08
C GLN A 135 5.00 -0.36 -11.20
N CYS A 136 3.68 -0.36 -11.41
CA CYS A 136 2.75 -1.27 -10.74
C CYS A 136 3.09 -2.74 -11.03
N THR A 137 3.40 -3.07 -12.28
CA THR A 137 3.82 -4.44 -12.67
C THR A 137 5.15 -4.82 -12.03
N LEU A 138 6.12 -3.90 -11.99
CA LEU A 138 7.41 -4.11 -11.32
C LEU A 138 7.31 -4.25 -9.79
N PHE A 139 6.24 -3.70 -9.21
CA PHE A 139 5.91 -3.85 -7.80
C PHE A 139 5.32 -5.23 -7.50
N THR A 140 4.39 -5.72 -8.32
CA THR A 140 3.67 -6.99 -8.07
C THR A 140 4.35 -8.24 -8.64
N SER A 141 5.36 -8.11 -9.50
CA SER A 141 6.13 -9.23 -10.07
C SER A 141 7.29 -9.74 -9.21
N THR A 142 7.51 -9.16 -8.03
CA THR A 142 8.58 -9.54 -7.08
C THR A 142 8.08 -10.47 -6.00
#